data_AF-A0A7J7KHT8-F1
#
_entry.id   AF-A0A7J7KHT8-F1
#
_cell.length_a   1.000
_cell.length_b   1.000
_cell.length_c   1.000
_cell.angle_alpha   90.00
_cell.angle_beta   90.00
_cell.angle_gamma   90.00
#
_symmetry.space_group_name_H-M   'P 1'
#
loop_
_entity.id
_entity.type
_entity.pdbx_description
1 polymer ?
#
loop_
_entity_poly.entity_id
_entity_poly.type
_entity_poly.pdbx_seq_one_letter_code
_entity_poly.pdbx_strand_id
1 'polypeptide(L)'
;MIEMEFRSNISNSSGSCGDANRGEGVCRCPSNYKPHNLTDEEAKVFRRRYRHYLTTYHDSRHRGKIHLHHDMLSKIHKYKEQDRKMVKENMMRIWRLMTWPTPTEVLLEVDVDIAVENYITHLHNVDNAVREEGRAAIRSIANGFFTLLDKDKDGVIALKTWMSHYSVMSGMELETCQRTFSHIDVSGIGFLCKNDVVDAVLGFFCRPSPNYYNYVFGPIADSNRP
;
A
#
# COMPACT_ATOMS: atom_id res chain seq x y z
N MET A 1 -31.46 18.97 -16.54
CA MET A 1 -30.61 18.21 -17.46
C MET A 1 -29.44 19.12 -17.78
N ILE A 2 -28.35 19.02 -17.02
CA ILE A 2 -27.18 19.90 -17.14
C ILE A 2 -25.99 18.97 -17.30
N GLU A 3 -25.45 18.92 -18.52
CA GLU A 3 -24.13 18.35 -18.80
C GLU A 3 -23.07 19.32 -18.28
N MET A 4 -22.10 18.81 -17.51
CA MET A 4 -20.89 19.54 -17.16
C MET A 4 -19.71 18.92 -17.91
N GLU A 5 -19.25 19.63 -18.94
CA GLU A 5 -17.94 19.42 -19.56
C GLU A 5 -16.83 19.69 -18.53
N PHE A 6 -16.05 18.67 -18.18
CA PHE A 6 -14.78 18.86 -17.48
C PHE A 6 -13.67 19.05 -18.52
N ARG A 7 -13.34 20.31 -18.84
CA ARG A 7 -12.16 20.65 -19.64
C ARG A 7 -10.92 20.67 -18.75
N SER A 8 -9.93 19.89 -19.17
CA SER A 8 -8.58 19.81 -18.60
C SER A 8 -7.83 21.14 -18.71
N ASN A 9 -7.27 21.61 -17.60
CA ASN A 9 -6.16 22.55 -17.59
C ASN A 9 -5.11 22.03 -16.61
N ILE A 10 -4.15 21.24 -17.13
CA ILE A 10 -2.88 20.98 -16.44
C ILE A 10 -1.85 21.84 -17.17
N SER A 11 -1.51 22.98 -16.56
CA SER A 11 -0.35 23.78 -16.95
C SER A 11 0.91 23.07 -16.49
N ASN A 12 1.83 22.88 -17.44
CA ASN A 12 3.19 22.41 -17.21
C ASN A 12 3.93 23.39 -16.29
N SER A 13 4.41 22.90 -15.15
CA SER A 13 5.52 23.51 -14.42
C SER A 13 6.64 22.49 -14.28
N SER A 14 7.56 22.52 -15.25
CA SER A 14 8.89 21.93 -15.15
C SER A 14 9.69 22.68 -14.09
N GLY A 15 9.67 22.19 -12.85
CA GLY A 15 10.61 22.62 -11.81
C GLY A 15 11.94 21.91 -12.03
N SER A 16 12.96 22.67 -12.47
CA SER A 16 14.34 22.19 -12.50
C SER A 16 14.86 21.98 -11.08
N CYS A 17 15.37 20.79 -10.79
CA CYS A 17 16.24 20.59 -9.63
C CYS A 17 17.61 21.13 -10.03
N GLY A 18 17.99 22.27 -9.43
CA GLY A 18 19.31 22.85 -9.55
C GLY A 18 20.35 22.01 -8.83
N ASP A 19 21.55 22.00 -9.42
CA ASP A 19 22.76 21.36 -8.96
C ASP A 19 23.07 21.63 -7.49
N ALA A 20 23.22 20.56 -6.71
CA ALA A 20 23.97 20.57 -5.47
C ALA A 20 24.74 19.26 -5.32
N ASN A 21 25.96 19.27 -5.86
CA ASN A 21 27.03 18.31 -5.58
C ASN A 21 27.14 18.01 -4.08
N ARG A 22 26.86 16.76 -3.68
CA ARG A 22 27.63 15.97 -2.68
C ARG A 22 27.02 14.56 -2.51
N GLY A 23 27.77 13.55 -2.96
CA GLY A 23 27.71 12.17 -2.45
C GLY A 23 26.42 11.41 -2.74
N GLU A 24 26.01 11.32 -4.01
CA GLU A 24 24.79 10.62 -4.39
C GLU A 24 24.99 9.09 -4.41
N GLY A 25 24.44 8.41 -3.41
CA GLY A 25 23.88 7.07 -3.59
C GLY A 25 22.58 7.20 -4.36
N VAL A 26 22.64 7.47 -5.68
CA VAL A 26 21.45 7.53 -6.53
C VAL A 26 20.82 6.14 -6.58
N CYS A 27 19.74 5.94 -5.82
CA CYS A 27 18.85 4.79 -5.98
C CYS A 27 18.30 4.80 -7.41
N ARG A 28 18.92 4.01 -8.30
CA ARG A 28 18.40 3.77 -9.64
C ARG A 28 17.58 2.49 -9.62
N CYS A 29 16.28 2.61 -9.90
CA CYS A 29 15.42 1.48 -10.19
C CYS A 29 14.73 1.65 -11.55
N PRO A 30 14.45 0.55 -12.28
CA PRO A 30 14.08 0.58 -13.68
C PRO A 30 12.58 0.90 -13.83
N SER A 31 12.26 1.92 -14.64
CA SER A 31 10.89 2.36 -14.91
C SER A 31 10.16 1.56 -16.00
N ASN A 32 10.63 0.36 -16.35
CA ASN A 32 10.20 -0.34 -17.56
C ASN A 32 9.14 -1.42 -17.29
N TYR A 33 8.06 -1.08 -16.57
CA TYR A 33 6.89 -1.95 -16.51
C TYR A 33 6.01 -1.70 -17.74
N LYS A 34 5.92 -2.68 -18.65
CA LYS A 34 4.97 -2.64 -19.77
C LYS A 34 3.67 -3.32 -19.36
N PRO A 35 2.51 -2.74 -19.68
CA PRO A 35 1.23 -3.36 -19.38
C PRO A 35 0.99 -4.56 -20.28
N HIS A 36 0.79 -5.73 -19.69
CA HIS A 36 0.19 -6.91 -20.31
C HIS A 36 -1.03 -7.37 -19.51
N ASN A 37 -1.88 -8.18 -20.15
CA ASN A 37 -2.96 -8.89 -19.47
C ASN A 37 -2.34 -9.84 -18.44
N LEU A 38 -2.90 -9.88 -17.23
CA LEU A 38 -2.46 -10.82 -16.21
C LEU A 38 -2.59 -12.25 -16.72
N THR A 39 -1.51 -13.01 -16.60
CA THR A 39 -1.56 -14.47 -16.72
C THR A 39 -2.24 -15.09 -15.49
N ASP A 40 -2.70 -16.33 -15.59
CA ASP A 40 -3.33 -17.03 -14.45
C ASP A 40 -2.41 -17.14 -13.23
N GLU A 41 -1.11 -17.32 -13.45
CA GLU A 41 -0.11 -17.38 -12.36
C GLU A 41 0.05 -16.01 -11.68
N GLU A 42 0.06 -14.92 -12.44
CA GLU A 42 0.10 -13.58 -11.88
C GLU A 42 -1.18 -13.27 -11.10
N ALA A 43 -2.35 -13.65 -11.64
CA ALA A 43 -3.62 -13.51 -10.95
C ALA A 43 -3.65 -14.30 -9.64
N LYS A 44 -3.10 -15.53 -9.59
CA LYS A 44 -2.94 -16.30 -8.34
C LYS A 44 -2.08 -15.55 -7.31
N VAL A 45 -0.97 -14.94 -7.74
CA VAL A 45 -0.11 -14.14 -6.84
C VAL A 45 -0.89 -12.96 -6.27
N PHE A 46 -1.61 -12.20 -7.11
CA PHE A 46 -2.42 -11.06 -6.66
C PHE A 46 -3.56 -11.48 -5.73
N ARG A 47 -4.25 -12.60 -6.00
CA ARG A 47 -5.30 -13.14 -5.11
C ARG A 47 -4.76 -13.40 -3.72
N ARG A 48 -3.63 -14.12 -3.65
CA ARG A 48 -2.99 -14.48 -2.38
C ARG A 48 -2.57 -13.24 -1.60
N ARG A 49 -1.92 -12.27 -2.26
CA ARG A 49 -1.51 -11.01 -1.64
C ARG A 49 -2.68 -10.21 -1.13
N TYR A 50 -3.68 -10.00 -1.98
CA TYR A 50 -4.77 -9.12 -1.62
C TYR A 50 -5.64 -9.73 -0.53
N ARG A 51 -5.88 -11.05 -0.58
CA ARG A 51 -6.51 -11.79 0.52
C ARG A 51 -5.73 -11.62 1.82
N HIS A 52 -4.41 -11.85 1.81
CA HIS A 52 -3.55 -11.68 2.99
C HIS A 52 -3.63 -10.27 3.58
N TYR A 53 -3.59 -9.25 2.73
CA TYR A 53 -3.74 -7.85 3.14
C TYR A 53 -5.10 -7.61 3.81
N LEU A 54 -6.19 -8.06 3.19
CA LEU A 54 -7.54 -7.89 3.72
C LEU A 54 -7.71 -8.63 5.06
N THR A 55 -7.28 -9.88 5.17
CA THR A 55 -7.40 -10.64 6.42
C THR A 55 -6.54 -10.07 7.55
N THR A 56 -5.34 -9.56 7.24
CA THR A 56 -4.43 -9.04 8.26
C THR A 56 -4.87 -7.66 8.76
N TYR A 57 -5.33 -6.78 7.87
CA TYR A 57 -5.56 -5.39 8.20
C TYR A 57 -7.05 -5.02 8.35
N HIS A 58 -7.95 -5.74 7.68
CA HIS A 58 -9.35 -5.35 7.51
C HIS A 58 -10.38 -6.37 8.03
N ASP A 59 -10.02 -7.66 8.11
CA ASP A 59 -10.77 -8.72 8.79
C ASP A 59 -9.98 -9.26 9.99
N SER A 60 -9.63 -8.36 10.91
CA SER A 60 -8.84 -8.70 12.10
C SER A 60 -9.51 -9.70 13.06
N ARG A 61 -10.80 -10.00 12.85
CA ARG A 61 -11.57 -10.98 13.61
C ARG A 61 -11.74 -12.31 12.87
N HIS A 62 -11.17 -12.44 11.67
CA HIS A 62 -11.22 -13.63 10.83
C HIS A 62 -12.65 -14.16 10.61
N ARG A 63 -13.58 -13.24 10.32
CA ARG A 63 -15.00 -13.56 10.07
C ARG A 63 -15.29 -13.82 8.59
N GLY A 64 -14.30 -13.69 7.71
CA GLY A 64 -14.47 -13.69 6.26
C GLY A 64 -15.15 -12.42 5.74
N LYS A 65 -15.35 -11.43 6.62
CA LYS A 65 -16.15 -10.23 6.38
C LYS A 65 -15.42 -9.00 6.87
N ILE A 66 -15.31 -8.01 6.00
CA ILE A 66 -14.64 -6.76 6.29
C ILE A 66 -15.68 -5.78 6.84
N HIS A 67 -15.52 -5.38 8.11
CA HIS A 67 -16.32 -4.33 8.73
C HIS A 67 -15.46 -3.06 8.90
N LEU A 68 -15.36 -2.29 7.82
CA LEU A 68 -14.51 -1.10 7.66
C LEU A 68 -14.32 -0.27 8.93
N HIS A 69 -15.44 0.24 9.43
CA HIS A 69 -15.43 1.33 10.40
C HIS A 69 -15.09 0.79 11.79
N HIS A 70 -15.43 -0.46 12.06
CA HIS A 70 -15.20 -1.07 13.35
C HIS A 70 -13.78 -1.63 13.44
N ASP A 71 -13.34 -2.41 12.46
CA ASP A 71 -12.10 -3.18 12.60
C ASP A 71 -10.84 -2.32 12.37
N MET A 72 -10.90 -1.33 11.47
CA MET A 72 -9.79 -0.40 11.25
C MET A 72 -9.71 0.69 12.32
N LEU A 73 -10.83 1.36 12.62
CA LEU A 73 -10.83 2.47 13.58
C LEU A 73 -10.71 2.00 15.04
N SER A 74 -11.09 0.76 15.35
CA SER A 74 -10.85 0.20 16.68
C SER A 74 -9.37 0.18 17.04
N LYS A 75 -8.43 0.27 16.09
CA LYS A 75 -6.99 0.33 16.40
C LYS A 75 -6.48 1.75 16.65
N ILE A 76 -7.26 2.79 16.30
CA ILE A 76 -6.82 4.19 16.41
C ILE A 76 -6.55 4.60 17.86
N HIS A 77 -7.30 4.07 18.83
CA HIS A 77 -7.07 4.42 20.24
C HIS A 77 -5.68 3.99 20.75
N LYS A 78 -5.00 3.05 20.07
CA LYS A 78 -3.64 2.62 20.40
C LYS A 78 -2.57 3.65 20.01
N TYR A 79 -2.93 4.67 19.22
CA TYR A 79 -2.06 5.78 18.88
C TYR A 79 -2.18 6.91 19.90
N LYS A 80 -1.09 7.69 20.03
CA LYS A 80 -1.07 8.93 20.81
C LYS A 80 -2.17 9.87 20.31
N GLU A 81 -2.83 10.59 21.22
CA GLU A 81 -3.99 11.45 20.90
C GLU A 81 -3.71 12.40 19.73
N GLN A 82 -2.55 13.07 19.75
CA GLN A 82 -2.10 13.99 18.71
C GLN A 82 -1.95 13.35 17.32
N ASP A 83 -1.70 12.04 17.24
CA ASP A 83 -1.50 11.31 15.99
C ASP A 83 -2.83 10.76 15.42
N ARG A 84 -3.89 10.62 16.25
CA ARG A 84 -5.12 9.88 15.90
C ARG A 84 -5.85 10.45 14.70
N LYS A 85 -5.93 11.78 14.58
CA LYS A 85 -6.61 12.45 13.46
C LYS A 85 -5.93 12.13 12.12
N MET A 86 -4.61 12.31 12.06
CA MET A 86 -3.82 12.01 10.86
C MET A 86 -3.88 10.52 10.49
N VAL A 87 -3.75 9.62 11.49
CA VAL A 87 -3.91 8.18 11.28
C VAL A 87 -5.28 7.89 10.65
N LYS A 88 -6.36 8.41 11.23
CA LYS A 88 -7.73 8.22 10.75
C LYS A 88 -7.89 8.67 9.29
N GLU A 89 -7.44 9.88 8.96
CA GLU A 89 -7.57 10.44 7.61
C GLU A 89 -6.80 9.61 6.58
N ASN A 90 -5.55 9.23 6.89
CA ASN A 90 -4.74 8.39 6.01
C ASN A 90 -5.36 7.00 5.85
N MET A 91 -5.84 6.38 6.92
CA MET A 91 -6.54 5.11 6.89
C MET A 91 -7.79 5.14 5.99
N MET A 92 -8.62 6.17 6.13
CA MET A 92 -9.82 6.34 5.30
C MET A 92 -9.48 6.59 3.83
N ARG A 93 -8.39 7.32 3.56
CA ARG A 93 -7.89 7.53 2.20
C ARG A 93 -7.41 6.20 1.59
N ILE A 94 -6.65 5.42 2.33
CA ILE A 94 -6.17 4.10 1.91
C ILE A 94 -7.34 3.19 1.60
N TRP A 95 -8.31 3.14 2.49
CA TRP A 95 -9.53 2.39 2.30
C TRP A 95 -10.23 2.73 0.97
N ARG A 96 -10.56 4.01 0.75
CA ARG A 96 -11.28 4.45 -0.46
C ARG A 96 -10.57 4.04 -1.75
N LEU A 97 -9.24 4.07 -1.73
CA LEU A 97 -8.43 3.71 -2.88
C LEU A 97 -8.31 2.20 -3.08
N MET A 98 -8.36 1.41 -2.01
CA MET A 98 -8.33 -0.06 -2.08
C MET A 98 -9.66 -0.67 -2.49
N THR A 99 -10.78 -0.01 -2.19
CA THR A 99 -12.10 -0.46 -2.63
C THR A 99 -12.55 0.11 -3.93
N TRP A 100 -11.78 1.01 -4.54
CA TRP A 100 -12.03 1.40 -5.93
C TRP A 100 -11.92 0.16 -6.84
N PRO A 101 -12.89 -0.09 -7.75
CA PRO A 101 -14.01 0.78 -8.14
C PRO A 101 -15.34 0.53 -7.42
N THR A 102 -15.38 -0.38 -6.44
CA THR A 102 -16.59 -0.66 -5.64
C THR A 102 -17.02 0.59 -4.84
N PRO A 103 -18.22 1.14 -5.06
CA PRO A 103 -18.69 2.32 -4.34
C PRO A 103 -18.72 2.07 -2.83
N THR A 104 -17.89 2.81 -2.10
CA THR A 104 -17.71 2.68 -0.64
C THR A 104 -18.94 3.02 0.20
N GLU A 105 -19.95 3.65 -0.38
CA GLU A 105 -21.14 4.11 0.35
C GLU A 105 -22.19 3.00 0.54
N VAL A 106 -22.05 1.86 -0.13
CA VAL A 106 -23.11 0.82 -0.16
C VAL A 106 -22.80 -0.40 0.71
N LEU A 107 -21.53 -0.63 1.10
CA LEU A 107 -21.13 -1.86 1.76
C LEU A 107 -20.56 -1.59 3.17
N LEU A 108 -21.45 -1.67 4.16
CA LEU A 108 -21.08 -1.75 5.58
C LEU A 108 -20.31 -3.04 5.91
N GLU A 109 -20.41 -4.03 5.03
CA GLU A 109 -19.83 -5.35 5.12
C GLU A 109 -19.52 -5.86 3.71
N VAL A 110 -18.30 -6.35 3.49
CA VAL A 110 -17.88 -6.97 2.22
C VAL A 110 -17.27 -8.33 2.54
N ASP A 111 -17.68 -9.37 1.83
CA ASP A 111 -17.02 -10.68 1.89
C ASP A 111 -15.60 -10.57 1.31
N VAL A 112 -14.62 -11.14 2.00
CA VAL A 112 -13.20 -11.06 1.60
C VAL A 112 -12.99 -11.65 0.21
N ASP A 113 -13.66 -12.74 -0.13
CA ASP A 113 -13.46 -13.44 -1.39
C ASP A 113 -14.07 -12.65 -2.55
N ILE A 114 -15.23 -12.02 -2.32
CA ILE A 114 -15.84 -11.09 -3.27
C ILE A 114 -14.92 -9.88 -3.51
N ALA A 115 -14.36 -9.29 -2.45
CA ALA A 115 -13.42 -8.18 -2.57
C ALA A 115 -12.18 -8.58 -3.38
N VAL A 116 -11.67 -9.80 -3.17
CA VAL A 116 -10.53 -10.34 -3.92
C VAL A 116 -10.85 -10.48 -5.40
N GLU A 117 -11.95 -11.13 -5.77
CA GLU A 117 -12.28 -11.32 -7.18
C GLU A 117 -12.63 -10.02 -7.89
N ASN A 118 -13.23 -9.04 -7.20
CA ASN A 118 -13.45 -7.70 -7.75
C ASN A 118 -12.12 -7.01 -8.10
N TYR A 119 -11.11 -7.12 -7.23
CA TYR A 119 -9.78 -6.56 -7.46
C TYR A 119 -9.08 -7.24 -8.65
N ILE A 120 -9.13 -8.57 -8.75
CA ILE A 120 -8.56 -9.31 -9.88
C ILE A 120 -9.26 -8.96 -11.19
N THR A 121 -10.59 -8.93 -11.18
CA THR A 121 -11.41 -8.51 -12.32
C THR A 121 -11.03 -7.11 -12.78
N HIS A 122 -10.83 -6.18 -11.85
CA HIS A 122 -10.35 -4.84 -12.15
C HIS A 122 -8.97 -4.89 -12.83
N LEU A 123 -8.00 -5.62 -12.27
CA LEU A 123 -6.66 -5.72 -12.87
C LEU A 123 -6.65 -6.32 -14.28
N HIS A 124 -7.60 -7.20 -14.61
CA HIS A 124 -7.78 -7.76 -15.96
C HIS A 124 -8.42 -6.78 -16.95
N ASN A 125 -9.42 -6.02 -16.50
CA ASN A 125 -10.36 -5.35 -17.39
C ASN A 125 -10.11 -3.85 -17.59
N VAL A 126 -9.19 -3.24 -16.82
CA VAL A 126 -8.95 -1.81 -16.95
C VAL A 126 -7.89 -1.48 -17.99
N ASP A 127 -8.20 -0.48 -18.80
CA ASP A 127 -7.26 0.09 -19.76
C ASP A 127 -6.02 0.69 -19.07
N ASN A 128 -5.01 1.01 -19.87
CA ASN A 128 -3.74 1.52 -19.36
C ASN A 128 -3.87 2.84 -18.60
N ALA A 129 -4.82 3.72 -18.94
CA ALA A 129 -5.02 4.99 -18.28
C ALA A 129 -5.61 4.78 -16.87
N VAL A 130 -6.62 3.93 -16.76
CA VAL A 130 -7.22 3.56 -15.46
C VAL A 130 -6.22 2.79 -14.59
N ARG A 131 -5.33 1.98 -15.18
CA ARG A 131 -4.21 1.36 -14.44
C ARG A 131 -3.21 2.40 -13.92
N GLU A 132 -2.94 3.48 -14.65
CA GLU A 132 -2.10 4.59 -14.16
C GLU A 132 -2.78 5.36 -13.03
N GLU A 133 -4.09 5.61 -13.12
CA GLU A 133 -4.86 6.22 -12.04
C GLU A 133 -4.83 5.36 -10.77
N GLY A 134 -5.01 4.04 -10.91
CA GLY A 134 -4.86 3.08 -9.83
C GLY A 134 -3.44 3.07 -9.22
N ARG A 135 -2.39 3.16 -10.05
CA ARG A 135 -1.01 3.32 -9.57
C ARG A 135 -0.78 4.65 -8.84
N ALA A 136 -1.34 5.74 -9.34
CA ALA A 136 -1.26 7.05 -8.70
C ALA A 136 -1.97 7.04 -7.34
N ALA A 137 -3.12 6.37 -7.25
CA ALA A 137 -3.81 6.08 -6.01
C ALA A 137 -2.93 5.28 -5.04
N ILE A 138 -2.38 4.14 -5.44
CA ILE A 138 -1.52 3.31 -4.58
C ILE A 138 -0.25 4.08 -4.15
N ARG A 139 0.32 4.90 -5.03
CA ARG A 139 1.44 5.78 -4.66
C ARG A 139 1.02 6.81 -3.61
N SER A 140 -0.18 7.36 -3.73
CA SER A 140 -0.74 8.25 -2.73
C SER A 140 -0.96 7.56 -1.37
N ILE A 141 -1.34 6.28 -1.38
CA ILE A 141 -1.43 5.43 -0.19
C ILE A 141 -0.06 5.27 0.45
N ALA A 142 0.93 4.86 -0.34
CA ALA A 142 2.27 4.61 0.16
C ALA A 142 2.93 5.87 0.73
N ASN A 143 2.69 7.02 0.10
CA ASN A 143 3.10 8.32 0.65
C ASN A 143 2.43 8.61 1.99
N GLY A 144 1.13 8.32 2.14
CA GLY A 144 0.41 8.47 3.41
C GLY A 144 0.96 7.57 4.51
N PHE A 145 1.30 6.31 4.18
CA PHE A 145 1.99 5.39 5.11
C PHE A 145 3.36 5.93 5.51
N PHE A 146 4.14 6.43 4.56
CA PHE A 146 5.44 7.01 4.85
C PHE A 146 5.33 8.21 5.79
N THR A 147 4.47 9.19 5.47
CA THR A 147 4.23 10.36 6.34
C THR A 147 3.74 9.99 7.73
N LEU A 148 3.00 8.89 7.85
CA LEU A 148 2.53 8.40 9.15
C LEU A 148 3.66 7.81 10.01
N LEU A 149 4.67 7.23 9.37
CA LEU A 149 5.80 6.55 10.02
C LEU A 149 6.99 7.48 10.24
N ASP A 150 7.21 8.46 9.36
CA ASP A 150 8.23 9.50 9.49
C ASP A 150 7.74 10.58 10.48
N LYS A 151 7.74 10.21 11.77
CA LYS A 151 7.25 11.08 12.85
C LYS A 151 8.11 12.31 13.06
N ASP A 152 9.41 12.17 12.85
CA ASP A 152 10.40 13.20 13.09
C ASP A 152 10.58 14.13 11.87
N LYS A 153 9.98 13.77 10.72
CA LYS A 153 10.03 14.51 9.46
C LYS A 153 11.45 14.70 8.94
N ASP A 154 12.30 13.72 9.20
CA ASP A 154 13.70 13.70 8.75
C ASP A 154 13.87 12.96 7.41
N GLY A 155 12.77 12.44 6.85
CA GLY A 155 12.76 11.76 5.56
C GLY A 155 13.14 10.29 5.66
N VAL A 156 13.23 9.72 6.86
CA VAL A 156 13.53 8.30 7.07
C VAL A 156 12.64 7.65 8.13
N ILE A 157 12.53 6.32 8.08
CA ILE A 157 11.81 5.52 9.08
C ILE A 157 12.80 4.56 9.73
N ALA A 158 13.07 4.77 11.02
CA ALA A 158 13.88 3.86 11.81
C ALA A 158 13.14 2.54 12.12
N LEU A 159 13.92 1.45 12.31
CA LEU A 159 13.41 0.12 12.65
C LEU A 159 12.44 0.14 13.85
N LYS A 160 12.77 0.89 14.90
CA LYS A 160 11.91 1.00 16.10
C LYS A 160 10.53 1.56 15.77
N THR A 161 10.47 2.57 14.91
CA THR A 161 9.21 3.20 14.49
C THR A 161 8.39 2.27 13.63
N TRP A 162 9.06 1.57 12.70
CA TRP A 162 8.44 0.51 11.90
C TRP A 162 7.82 -0.58 12.77
N MET A 163 8.60 -1.18 13.68
CA MET A 163 8.15 -2.26 14.57
C MET A 163 6.99 -1.82 15.46
N SER A 164 7.08 -0.64 16.06
CA SER A 164 6.01 -0.10 16.91
C SER A 164 4.71 0.06 16.14
N HIS A 165 4.77 0.59 14.91
CA HIS A 165 3.58 0.82 14.11
C HIS A 165 2.98 -0.49 13.58
N TYR A 166 3.81 -1.35 12.98
CA TYR A 166 3.36 -2.59 12.36
C TYR A 166 2.79 -3.56 13.39
N SER A 167 3.41 -3.70 14.57
CA SER A 167 2.87 -4.55 15.63
C SER A 167 1.47 -4.07 16.08
N VAL A 168 1.25 -2.76 16.23
CA VAL A 168 -0.06 -2.19 16.57
C VAL A 168 -1.10 -2.44 15.48
N MET A 169 -0.71 -2.27 14.22
CA MET A 169 -1.60 -2.32 13.07
C MET A 169 -2.00 -3.72 12.65
N SER A 170 -1.03 -4.63 12.60
CA SER A 170 -1.19 -5.99 12.09
C SER A 170 -1.31 -7.03 13.19
N GLY A 171 -0.99 -6.69 14.44
CA GLY A 171 -0.86 -7.67 15.52
C GLY A 171 0.38 -8.56 15.38
N MET A 172 1.27 -8.30 14.43
CA MET A 172 2.48 -9.10 14.22
C MET A 172 3.45 -9.01 15.39
N GLU A 173 4.15 -10.12 15.63
CA GLU A 173 5.26 -10.19 16.56
C GLU A 173 6.42 -9.28 16.13
N LEU A 174 7.18 -8.79 17.10
CA LEU A 174 8.29 -7.87 16.87
C LEU A 174 9.35 -8.47 15.95
N GLU A 175 9.67 -9.75 16.09
CA GLU A 175 10.62 -10.45 15.21
C GLU A 175 10.15 -10.46 13.76
N THR A 176 8.84 -10.68 13.54
CA THR A 176 8.25 -10.62 12.20
C THR A 176 8.32 -9.19 11.65
N CYS A 177 8.01 -8.19 12.46
CA CYS A 177 8.15 -6.78 12.06
C CYS A 177 9.60 -6.44 11.66
N GLN A 178 10.59 -6.95 12.41
CA GLN A 178 12.00 -6.76 12.07
C GLN A 178 12.36 -7.43 10.74
N ARG A 179 11.91 -8.66 10.50
CA ARG A 179 12.11 -9.33 9.21
C ARG A 179 11.50 -8.55 8.05
N THR A 180 10.29 -8.01 8.20
CA THR A 180 9.67 -7.19 7.15
C THR A 180 10.46 -5.93 6.86
N PHE A 181 11.02 -5.27 7.88
CA PHE A 181 11.87 -4.11 7.71
C PHE A 181 13.12 -4.44 6.89
N SER A 182 13.83 -5.52 7.24
CA SER A 182 15.04 -5.96 6.52
C SER A 182 14.78 -6.31 5.06
N HIS A 183 13.58 -6.77 4.72
CA HIS A 183 13.20 -7.02 3.31
C HIS A 183 12.93 -5.75 2.51
N ILE A 184 12.57 -4.65 3.17
CA ILE A 184 12.25 -3.37 2.53
C ILE A 184 13.49 -2.47 2.49
N ASP A 185 14.37 -2.55 3.49
CA ASP A 185 15.68 -1.89 3.51
C ASP A 185 16.65 -2.59 2.53
N VAL A 186 16.37 -2.47 1.24
CA VAL A 186 17.17 -3.10 0.17
C VAL A 186 18.61 -2.59 0.18
N SER A 187 18.81 -1.33 0.59
CA SER A 187 20.12 -0.71 0.73
C SER A 187 20.90 -1.16 1.97
N GLY A 188 20.25 -1.77 2.96
CA GLY A 188 20.87 -2.21 4.21
C GLY A 188 21.42 -1.08 5.07
N ILE A 189 20.85 0.13 4.97
CA ILE A 189 21.36 1.33 5.66
C ILE A 189 20.78 1.51 7.07
N GLY A 190 19.86 0.64 7.49
CA GLY A 190 19.27 0.62 8.82
C GLY A 190 18.06 1.56 9.01
N PHE A 191 17.58 2.16 7.92
CA PHE A 191 16.40 3.03 7.88
C PHE A 191 15.73 2.93 6.51
N LEU A 192 14.41 3.16 6.45
CA LEU A 192 13.67 3.18 5.19
C LEU A 192 13.47 4.61 4.73
N CYS A 193 13.91 4.92 3.51
CA CYS A 193 13.56 6.17 2.86
C CYS A 193 12.16 6.08 2.23
N LYS A 194 11.66 7.22 1.77
CA LYS A 194 10.36 7.29 1.09
C LYS A 194 10.24 6.34 -0.09
N ASN A 195 11.30 6.23 -0.90
CA ASN A 195 11.28 5.38 -2.08
C ASN A 195 11.19 3.89 -1.71
N ASP A 196 11.86 3.45 -0.63
CA ASP A 196 11.81 2.06 -0.18
C ASP A 196 10.37 1.64 0.14
N VAL A 197 9.66 2.48 0.90
CA VAL A 197 8.26 2.23 1.27
C VAL A 197 7.34 2.31 0.06
N VAL A 198 7.52 3.33 -0.79
CA VAL A 198 6.68 3.53 -1.98
C VAL A 198 6.83 2.38 -2.97
N ASP A 199 8.06 1.95 -3.24
CA ASP A 199 8.34 0.84 -4.13
C ASP A 199 7.84 -0.48 -3.55
N ALA A 200 8.01 -0.70 -2.24
CA ALA A 200 7.51 -1.90 -1.58
C ALA A 200 5.98 -2.03 -1.69
N VAL A 201 5.23 -0.95 -1.40
CA VAL A 201 3.77 -0.93 -1.50
C VAL A 201 3.30 -1.03 -2.95
N LEU A 202 3.93 -0.29 -3.87
CA LEU A 202 3.59 -0.36 -5.29
C LEU A 202 3.83 -1.76 -5.84
N GLY A 203 4.95 -2.40 -5.52
CA GLY A 203 5.21 -3.72 -6.04
C GLY A 203 4.31 -4.79 -5.43
N PHE A 204 3.83 -4.61 -4.20
CA PHE A 204 2.84 -5.51 -3.61
C PHE A 204 1.55 -5.52 -4.43
N PHE A 205 1.02 -4.33 -4.76
CA PHE A 205 -0.27 -4.19 -5.45
C PHE A 205 -0.19 -4.14 -6.97
N CYS A 206 0.98 -3.90 -7.57
CA CYS A 206 1.07 -3.64 -9.01
C CYS A 206 2.05 -4.57 -9.75
N ARG A 207 2.93 -5.30 -9.04
CA ARG A 207 3.96 -6.12 -9.70
C ARG A 207 3.75 -7.60 -9.39
N PRO A 208 3.72 -8.48 -10.40
CA PRO A 208 3.51 -9.91 -10.17
C PRO A 208 4.71 -10.62 -9.53
N SER A 209 5.89 -9.99 -9.46
CA SER A 209 7.13 -10.62 -8.98
C SER A 209 7.06 -11.00 -7.49
N PRO A 210 7.35 -12.27 -7.11
CA PRO A 210 7.04 -12.81 -5.79
C PRO A 210 8.00 -12.44 -4.65
N ASN A 211 9.14 -11.78 -4.88
CA ASN A 211 10.22 -11.89 -3.89
C ASN A 211 10.13 -10.92 -2.70
N TYR A 212 10.36 -9.62 -2.87
CA TYR A 212 10.51 -8.73 -1.71
C TYR A 212 9.21 -8.04 -1.28
N TYR A 213 8.30 -7.80 -2.23
CA TYR A 213 7.06 -7.09 -1.96
C TYR A 213 6.13 -7.82 -1.00
N ASN A 214 6.17 -9.16 -0.98
CA ASN A 214 5.29 -9.98 -0.14
C ASN A 214 5.40 -9.65 1.34
N TYR A 215 6.51 -9.04 1.78
CA TYR A 215 6.79 -8.76 3.17
C TYR A 215 6.24 -7.42 3.66
N VAL A 216 5.84 -6.51 2.77
CA VAL A 216 5.42 -5.15 3.17
C VAL A 216 4.21 -5.15 4.10
N PHE A 217 3.34 -6.17 3.98
CA PHE A 217 2.17 -6.36 4.84
C PHE A 217 2.28 -7.62 5.71
N GLY A 218 3.51 -7.99 6.08
CA GLY A 218 3.80 -9.24 6.78
C GLY A 218 4.09 -10.40 5.84
N PRO A 219 4.81 -11.43 6.29
CA PRO A 219 5.13 -12.59 5.47
C PRO A 219 3.84 -13.30 5.04
N ILE A 220 3.66 -13.43 3.73
CA ILE A 220 2.63 -14.29 3.16
C ILE A 220 3.12 -15.72 3.31
N ALA A 221 2.34 -16.59 3.95
CA ALA A 221 2.67 -18.00 4.01
C ALA A 221 2.86 -18.52 2.58
N ASP A 222 4.08 -18.96 2.25
CA ASP A 222 4.30 -19.67 1.01
C ASP A 222 3.48 -20.95 1.08
N SER A 223 2.56 -21.12 0.13
CA SER A 223 1.85 -22.39 -0.10
C SER A 223 2.80 -23.52 -0.51
N ASN A 224 4.11 -23.25 -0.57
CA ASN A 224 5.20 -24.20 -0.80
C ASN A 224 6.05 -24.40 0.47
N ARG A 225 5.44 -24.45 1.66
CA ARG A 225 6.02 -25.30 2.71
C ARG A 225 5.77 -26.75 2.27
N PRO A 226 6.81 -27.57 2.06
CA PRO A 226 6.62 -29.01 1.93
C PRO A 226 5.93 -29.59 3.18
#